data_AF-B4U3U5-F1
#
_entry.id   AF-B4U3U5-F1
#
_cell.length_a   1.000
_cell.length_b   1.000
_cell.length_c   1.000
_cell.angle_alpha   90.00
_cell.angle_beta   90.00
_cell.angle_gamma   90.00
#
_symmetry.space_group_name_H-M   'P 1'
#
loop_
_entity.id
_entity.type
_entity.pdbx_description
1 polymer ?
#
loop_
_entity_poly.entity_id
_entity_poly.type
_entity_poly.pdbx_seq_one_letter_code
_entity_poly.pdbx_strand_id
1 'polypeptide(L)' 'MSSLSRKHEQIHHQRKLAKPSQSQLAELLETNKQTLSMTENGQRKAPIKKLIKLHNIFGVTANELLLKY' A
#
# COMPACT_ATOMS: atom_id res chain seq x y z
N MET A 1 -22.09 -2.16 4.85
CA MET A 1 -20.98 -1.23 4.57
C MET A 1 -20.29 -0.91 5.89
N SER A 2 -19.56 -1.88 6.44
CA SER A 2 -18.96 -1.79 7.78
C SER A 2 -17.63 -1.05 7.74
N SER A 3 -17.41 -0.21 8.75
CA SER A 3 -16.33 0.76 8.87
C SER A 3 -14.97 0.14 9.23
N LEU A 4 -14.52 -0.88 8.50
CA LEU A 4 -13.20 -1.50 8.64
C LEU A 4 -12.32 -1.08 7.47
N SER A 5 -11.40 -0.13 7.70
CA SER A 5 -10.37 0.25 6.72
C SER A 5 -9.47 -0.96 6.45
N ARG A 6 -9.64 -1.58 5.30
CA ARG A 6 -8.82 -2.70 4.84
C ARG A 6 -7.49 -2.13 4.35
N LYS A 7 -6.39 -2.32 5.09
CA LYS A 7 -5.03 -1.78 4.76
C LYS A 7 -4.61 -1.90 3.28
N HIS A 8 -5.06 -2.95 2.60
CA HIS A 8 -4.80 -3.17 1.18
C HIS A 8 -5.53 -2.17 0.26
N GLU A 9 -6.77 -1.80 0.59
CA GLU A 9 -7.55 -0.78 -0.12
C GLU A 9 -6.87 0.60 0.01
N GLN A 10 -6.32 0.91 1.20
CA GLN A 10 -5.58 2.15 1.44
C GLN A 10 -4.32 2.23 0.59
N ILE A 11 -3.54 1.14 0.49
CA ILE A 11 -2.34 1.07 -0.37
C ILE A 11 -2.73 1.29 -1.84
N HIS A 12 -3.80 0.64 -2.29
CA HIS A 12 -4.30 0.81 -3.65
C HIS A 12 -4.74 2.27 -3.92
N HIS A 13 -5.48 2.87 -2.99
CA HIS A 13 -5.96 4.24 -3.09
C HIS A 13 -4.81 5.25 -3.15
N GLN A 14 -3.84 5.16 -2.24
CA GLN A 14 -2.67 6.03 -2.23
C GLN A 14 -1.83 5.90 -3.49
N ARG A 15 -1.66 4.67 -4.01
CA ARG A 15 -1.01 4.47 -5.31
C ARG A 15 -1.77 5.17 -6.44
N LYS A 16 -3.10 5.09 -6.46
CA LYS A 16 -3.91 5.76 -7.48
C LYS A 16 -3.79 7.29 -7.41
N LEU A 17 -3.73 7.85 -6.20
CA LEU A 17 -3.53 9.29 -6.00
C LEU A 17 -2.15 9.77 -6.46
N ALA A 18 -1.09 9.02 -6.10
CA ALA A 18 0.28 9.33 -6.51
C ALA A 18 0.52 9.07 -8.02
N LYS A 19 -0.38 8.34 -8.68
CA LYS A 19 -0.35 7.94 -10.09
C LYS A 19 0.76 6.99 -10.59
N PRO A 20 1.60 6.30 -9.77
CA PRO A 20 2.44 5.25 -10.32
C PRO A 20 1.61 4.03 -10.74
N SER A 21 2.06 3.36 -11.80
CA SER A 21 1.61 2.01 -12.13
C SER A 21 1.99 1.02 -11.04
N GLN A 22 1.36 -0.15 -11.03
CA GLN A 22 1.75 -1.22 -10.11
C GLN A 22 3.20 -1.67 -10.33
N SER A 23 3.71 -1.65 -11.56
CA SER A 23 5.12 -2.00 -11.82
C SER A 23 6.08 -0.97 -11.21
N GLN A 24 5.81 0.32 -11.40
CA GLN A 24 6.64 1.40 -10.85
C GLN A 24 6.64 1.39 -9.32
N LEU A 25 5.47 1.23 -8.68
CA LEU A 25 5.43 1.11 -7.22
C LEU A 25 6.13 -0.17 -6.75
N ALA A 26 6.04 -1.26 -7.51
CA ALA A 26 6.73 -2.49 -7.15
C ALA A 26 8.26 -2.33 -7.17
N GLU A 27 8.80 -1.61 -8.15
CA GLU A 27 10.23 -1.26 -8.21
C GLU A 27 10.66 -0.44 -6.99
N LEU A 28 9.90 0.62 -6.65
CA LEU A 28 10.18 1.45 -5.46
C LEU A 28 10.14 0.66 -4.15
N LEU A 29 9.32 -0.39 -4.10
CA LEU A 29 9.18 -1.28 -2.94
C LEU A 29 10.10 -2.50 -2.97
N GLU A 30 11.01 -2.59 -3.95
CA GLU A 30 11.90 -3.74 -4.18
C GLU A 30 11.09 -5.05 -4.19
N THR A 31 10.08 -5.09 -5.06
CA THR A 31 9.16 -6.21 -5.21
C THR A 31 8.75 -6.38 -6.65
N ASN A 32 8.03 -7.47 -6.95
CA ASN A 32 7.42 -7.66 -8.25
C ASN A 32 5.95 -7.19 -8.28
N LYS A 33 5.46 -6.89 -9.49
CA LYS A 33 4.07 -6.47 -9.76
C LYS A 33 3.03 -7.45 -9.20
N GLN A 34 3.27 -8.75 -9.32
CA GLN A 34 2.34 -9.78 -8.83
C GLN A 34 2.16 -9.70 -7.32
N THR A 35 3.26 -9.56 -6.58
CA THR A 35 3.26 -9.38 -5.13
C THR A 35 2.51 -8.12 -4.72
N LEU A 36 2.71 -7.02 -5.45
CA LEU A 36 1.98 -5.77 -5.19
C LEU A 36 0.48 -5.94 -5.46
N SER A 37 0.09 -6.59 -6.57
CA SER A 37 -1.31 -6.87 -6.90
C SER A 37 -2.01 -7.70 -5.82
N MET A 38 -1.39 -8.80 -5.37
CA MET A 38 -1.91 -9.60 -4.26
C MET A 38 -2.02 -8.78 -2.96
N THR A 39 -1.10 -7.84 -2.75
CA THR A 39 -1.12 -6.95 -1.59
C THR A 39 -2.28 -5.98 -1.67
N GLU A 40 -2.51 -5.32 -2.81
CA GLU A 40 -3.62 -4.40 -3.03
C GLU A 40 -4.99 -5.09 -3.00
N ASN A 41 -5.06 -6.37 -3.35
CA ASN A 41 -6.27 -7.19 -3.29
C ASN A 41 -6.49 -7.88 -1.94
N GLY A 42 -5.63 -7.64 -0.94
CA GLY A 42 -5.76 -8.23 0.39
C GLY A 42 -5.40 -9.72 0.49
N GLN A 43 -4.94 -10.34 -0.59
CA GLN A 43 -4.47 -11.73 -0.64
C GLN A 43 -3.12 -11.91 0.05
N ARG A 44 -2.35 -10.82 0.22
CA ARG A 44 -1.05 -10.81 0.90
C ARG A 44 -0.93 -9.60 1.82
N LYS A 45 -0.44 -9.82 3.05
CA LYS A 45 -0.08 -8.70 3.95
C LYS A 45 1.25 -8.09 3.53
N ALA A 46 1.32 -6.75 3.48
CA ALA A 46 2.57 -6.04 3.30
C ALA A 46 3.47 -6.20 4.55
N PRO A 47 4.76 -6.57 4.39
CA PRO A 47 5.72 -6.57 5.50
C PRO A 47 5.91 -5.16 6.06
N ILE A 48 6.25 -5.05 7.35
CA ILE A 48 6.42 -3.76 8.03
C ILE A 48 7.47 -2.86 7.35
N LYS A 49 8.55 -3.45 6.84
CA LYS A 49 9.58 -2.74 6.05
C LYS A 49 9.00 -2.06 4.81
N LYS A 50 8.03 -2.70 4.12
CA LYS A 50 7.36 -2.11 2.95
C LYS A 50 6.36 -1.04 3.34
N LEU A 51 5.70 -1.18 4.49
CA LEU A 51 4.83 -0.12 5.04
C LEU A 51 5.62 1.15 5.34
N ILE A 52 6.84 1.02 5.90
CA ILE A 52 7.74 2.16 6.12
C ILE A 52 8.19 2.78 4.78
N LYS A 53 8.48 1.98 3.75
CA LYS A 53 8.80 2.52 2.41
C LYS A 53 7.61 3.25 1.78
N LEU A 54 6.40 2.68 1.88
CA LEU A 54 5.16 3.31 1.40
C LEU A 54 4.94 4.67 2.06
N HIS A 55 5.20 4.78 3.37
CA HIS A 55 5.17 6.05 4.10
C HIS A 55 6.11 7.08 3.48
N ASN A 56 7.36 6.70 3.22
CA ASN A 56 8.36 7.61 2.65
C ASN A 56 8.05 8.00 1.20
N ILE A 57 7.47 7.10 0.40
CA ILE A 57 7.12 7.36 -1.01
C ILE A 57 5.93 8.31 -1.12
N PHE A 58 4.92 8.13 -0.27
CA PHE A 58 3.65 8.85 -0.39
C PHE A 58 3.57 10.09 0.51
N GLY A 59 4.52 10.27 1.44
CA GLY A 59 4.51 11.40 2.38
C GLY A 59 3.33 11.40 3.36
N VAL A 60 2.52 10.34 3.37
CA VAL A 60 1.41 10.14 4.30
C VAL A 60 1.95 9.57 5.60
N THR A 61 1.51 10.14 6.72
CA THR A 61 1.92 9.68 8.05
C THR A 61 1.49 8.23 8.26
N ALA A 62 2.24 7.45 9.06
CA ALA A 62 1.95 6.02 9.25
C ALA A 62 0.50 5.81 9.74
N ASN A 63 -0.02 6.80 10.47
CA ASN A 63 -1.40 6.91 10.87
C ASN A 63 -2.39 6.88 9.69
N GLU A 64 -2.16 7.56 8.57
CA GLU A 64 -3.11 7.53 7.44
C GLU A 64 -3.12 6.18 6.71
N LEU A 65 -2.03 5.40 6.74
CA LEU A 65 -1.98 4.03 6.19
C LEU A 65 -2.45 2.95 7.19
N LEU A 66 -2.40 3.25 8.50
CA LEU A 66 -2.62 2.27 9.59
C LEU A 66 -3.87 2.56 10.45
N LEU A 67 -4.50 3.74 10.36
CA LEU A 67 -5.67 4.08 11.17
C LEU A 67 -6.93 3.40 10.64
N LYS A 68 -7.25 2.28 11.27
CA LYS A 68 -8.33 2.23 12.27
C LYS A 68 -7.97 1.09 13.24
N TYR A 69 -7.59 1.47 14.46
CA TYR A 69 -7.58 0.57 15.61
C TYR A 69 -9.02 0.29 16.05
#